data_AF-A0A3B0RUW7-F1
#
_entry.id   AF-A0A3B0RUW7-F1
#
_cell.length_a   1.000
_cell.length_b   1.000
_cell.length_c   1.000
_cell.angle_alpha   90.00
_cell.angle_beta   90.00
_cell.angle_gamma   90.00
#
_symmetry.space_group_name_H-M   'P 1'
#
loop_
_entity.id
_entity.type
_entity.pdbx_description
1 polymer ?
#
loop_
_entity_poly.entity_id
_entity_poly.type
_entity_poly.pdbx_seq_one_letter_code
_entity_poly.pdbx_strand_id
1 'polypeptide(L)' 'MSNTKYSEDHEWISVEGDVATIGITNHAQEQLGDVVFVELPD' A
#
# COMPACT_ATOMS: atom_id res chain seq x y z
N MET A 1 8.86 -16.04 -5.23
CA MET A 1 9.55 -14.74 -5.07
C MET A 1 8.47 -13.68 -5.05
N SER A 2 8.30 -13.01 -3.92
CA SER A 2 7.35 -11.91 -3.76
C SER A 2 7.81 -10.71 -4.60
N ASN A 3 7.01 -10.29 -5.58
CA ASN A 3 7.35 -9.18 -6.47
C ASN A 3 6.73 -7.89 -5.91
N THR A 4 7.52 -7.13 -5.14
CA THR A 4 7.06 -5.86 -4.55
C THR A 4 7.47 -4.68 -5.43
N LYS A 5 6.51 -3.83 -5.80
CA LYS A 5 6.69 -2.59 -6.56
C LYS A 5 6.16 -1.40 -5.78
N TYR A 6 6.65 -0.21 -6.10
CA TYR A 6 6.30 1.04 -5.43
C TYR A 6 5.80 2.07 -6.44
N SER A 7 4.85 2.92 -6.03
CA SER A 7 4.38 4.08 -6.81
C SER A 7 5.07 5.37 -6.36
N GLU A 8 4.99 6.40 -7.20
CA GLU A 8 5.43 7.76 -6.83
C GLU A 8 4.52 8.38 -5.75
N ASP A 9 3.27 7.91 -5.66
CA ASP A 9 2.27 8.31 -4.67
C ASP A 9 2.43 7.61 -3.31
N HIS A 10 3.62 7.07 -3.03
CA HIS A 10 3.96 6.43 -1.76
C HIS A 10 3.11 5.20 -1.42
N GLU A 11 2.68 4.45 -2.43
CA GLU A 11 2.02 3.16 -2.29
C GLU A 11 2.95 2.02 -2.68
N TRP A 12 2.62 0.81 -2.26
CA TRP A 12 3.31 -0.41 -2.66
C TRP A 12 2.31 -1.51 -3.03
N ILE A 13 2.75 -2.38 -3.92
CA ILE A 13 2.02 -3.57 -4.34
C ILE A 13 2.93 -4.79 -4.27
N SER A 14 2.50 -5.86 -3.62
CA SER A 14 3.19 -7.15 -3.62
C SER A 14 2.37 -8.18 -4.36
N VAL A 15 2.95 -8.78 -5.40
CA VAL A 15 2.27 -9.74 -6.27
C VAL A 15 2.74 -11.16 -5.94
N GLU A 16 1.76 -12.02 -5.65
CA GLU A 16 1.92 -13.44 -5.37
C GLU A 16 1.00 -14.26 -6.28
N GLY A 17 1.52 -14.68 -7.43
CA GLY A 17 0.72 -15.37 -8.45
C GLY A 17 -0.34 -14.44 -9.05
N ASP A 18 -1.60 -14.82 -8.92
CA ASP A 18 -2.75 -14.07 -9.43
C ASP A 18 -3.33 -13.08 -8.40
N VAL A 19 -2.79 -13.03 -7.18
CA VAL A 19 -3.24 -12.14 -6.11
C VAL A 19 -2.20 -11.05 -5.88
N ALA A 20 -2.68 -9.82 -5.72
CA ALA A 20 -1.85 -8.69 -5.35
C ALA A 20 -2.36 -8.06 -4.04
N THR A 21 -1.45 -7.76 -3.14
CA THR A 21 -1.72 -6.99 -1.92
C THR A 21 -1.21 -5.57 -2.13
N ILE A 22 -2.04 -4.57 -1.83
CA ILE A 22 -1.73 -3.14 -1.93
C ILE A 22 -1.72 -2.49 -0.55
N GLY A 23 -0.89 -1.48 -0.36
CA GLY A 23 -0.88 -0.65 0.85
C GLY A 23 -0.08 0.64 0.66
N ILE A 24 -0.02 1.44 1.71
CA ILE A 24 0.78 2.67 1.76
C ILE A 24 2.17 2.39 2.34
N THR A 25 3.17 3.16 1.91
CA THR A 25 4.55 3.06 2.42
C THR A 25 4.69 3.69 3.80
N ASN A 26 5.82 3.41 4.47
CA ASN A 26 6.13 4.02 5.76
C ASN A 26 6.22 5.56 5.68
N HIS A 27 6.62 6.11 4.53
CA HIS A 27 6.67 7.56 4.35
C HIS A 27 5.28 8.20 4.29
N ALA A 28 4.30 7.51 3.71
CA ALA A 28 2.92 7.98 3.68
C ALA A 28 2.29 7.93 5.07
N GLN A 29 2.48 6.85 5.84
CA GLN A 29 1.89 6.73 7.17
C GLN A 29 2.46 7.76 8.18
N GLU A 30 3.75 8.10 8.08
CA GLU A 30 4.36 9.17 8.88
C GLU A 30 3.74 10.55 8.63
N GLN A 31 3.30 10.81 7.39
CA GLN A 31 2.62 12.07 7.04
C GLN A 31 1.16 12.11 7.50
N LEU A 32 0.50 10.96 7.54
CA LEU A 32 -0.90 10.83 7.97
C LEU A 32 -1.05 10.87 9.50
N GLY A 33 -0.06 10.37 10.23
CA GLY A 33 -0.15 10.20 11.68
C GLY A 33 -1.11 9.08 12.06
N ASP A 34 -1.92 9.30 13.11
CA ASP A 34 -2.86 8.29 13.58
C ASP A 34 -4.05 8.13 12.63
N VAL A 35 -4.06 7.04 11.85
CA VAL A 35 -5.14 6.71 10.92
C VAL A 35 -6.36 6.21 11.69
N VAL A 36 -7.48 6.94 11.58
CA VAL A 36 -8.75 6.61 12.27
C VAL A 36 -9.84 6.05 11.35
N PHE A 37 -9.66 6.14 10.03
CA PHE A 37 -10.63 5.73 9.03
C PHE A 37 -9.93 5.31 7.74
N VAL A 38 -10.48 4.31 7.05
CA VAL A 38 -10.03 3.86 5.72
C VAL A 38 -11.29 3.57 4.90
N GLU A 39 -11.34 4.11 3.69
CA GLU A 39 -12.37 3.78 2.69
C GLU A 39 -11.80 2.76 1.71
N LEU A 40 -12.54 1.69 1.46
CA LEU A 40 -12.18 0.65 0.49
C LEU A 40 -13.12 0.76 -0.72
N PRO A 41 -12.66 0.35 -1.92
CA PRO A 41 -13.53 0.28 -3.09
C PRO A 41 -14.67 -0.74 -2.87
N ASP A 42 -15.83 -0.46 -3.49
CA ASP A 42 -17.01 -1.35 -3.53
C ASP A 42 -16.84 -2.57 -4.48
#